data_AF-A0AAD1S5Q5-F1
#
_entry.id   AF-A0AAD1S5Q5-F1
#
_cell.length_a   1.000
_cell.length_b   1.000
_cell.length_c   1.000
_cell.angle_alpha   90.00
_cell.angle_beta   90.00
_cell.angle_gamma   90.00
#
_symmetry.space_group_name_H-M   'P 1'
#
loop_
_entity.id
_entity.type
_entity.pdbx_description
1 polymer ?
#
loop_
_entity_poly.entity_id
_entity_poly.type
_entity_poly.pdbx_seq_one_letter_code
_entity_poly.pdbx_strand_id
1 'polypeptide(L)'
;MSSTLKPQRAFIVLREFTAGRHKVFAGSMGVLLDNDHSRGRILDLPNRPEVTVKRNLVRVLGKRDSAFLYGIGVPQRRLNLLNNEKLLQAICGMQINDVVRIRFQGYASVGVVNAIWELSDKSRLSDLTKLLTEVELLAFLADCQPTCPFIPIDAHI
;
A
#
# COMPACT_ATOMS: atom_id res chain seq x y z
N MET A 1 31.21 8.42 10.40
CA MET A 1 31.11 7.70 9.12
C MET A 1 29.71 7.92 8.55
N SER A 2 29.60 8.77 7.54
CA SER A 2 28.34 9.04 6.82
C SER A 2 28.07 7.86 5.89
N SER A 3 27.37 6.84 6.38
CA SER A 3 26.81 5.82 5.49
C SER A 3 25.61 6.45 4.82
N THR A 4 25.79 6.95 3.60
CA THR A 4 24.69 7.17 2.66
C THR A 4 23.94 5.86 2.52
N LEU A 5 22.86 5.69 3.29
CA LEU A 5 21.94 4.57 3.22
C LEU A 5 21.40 4.57 1.79
N LYS A 6 21.87 3.63 0.98
CA LYS A 6 21.34 3.41 -0.37
C LYS A 6 19.84 3.11 -0.23
N PRO A 7 19.00 3.58 -1.18
CA PRO A 7 17.56 3.37 -1.10
C PRO A 7 17.27 1.87 -1.08
N GLN A 8 16.85 1.37 0.10
CA GLN A 8 16.47 -0.02 0.27
C GLN A 8 15.19 -0.29 -0.51
N ARG A 9 15.22 -1.26 -1.43
CA ARG A 9 14.03 -1.63 -2.21
C ARG A 9 13.08 -2.44 -1.34
N ALA A 10 11.81 -2.09 -1.38
CA ALA A 10 10.78 -2.84 -0.68
C ALA A 10 10.37 -4.09 -1.45
N PHE A 11 9.87 -5.09 -0.72
CA PHE A 11 9.26 -6.28 -1.28
C PHE A 11 8.00 -6.66 -0.51
N ILE A 12 7.15 -7.44 -1.17
CA ILE A 12 5.99 -8.08 -0.57
C ILE A 12 6.11 -9.60 -0.68
N VAL A 13 5.72 -10.28 0.38
CA VAL A 13 5.71 -11.74 0.47
C VAL A 13 4.49 -12.28 -0.28
N LEU A 14 4.73 -13.15 -1.25
CA LEU A 14 3.68 -13.76 -2.09
C LEU A 14 3.10 -15.03 -1.47
N ARG A 15 3.94 -15.77 -0.72
CA ARG A 15 3.57 -17.05 -0.09
C ARG A 15 4.11 -17.09 1.32
N GLU A 16 3.34 -17.66 2.22
CA GLU A 16 3.73 -17.86 3.60
C GLU A 16 5.01 -18.71 3.71
N PHE A 17 5.90 -18.34 4.63
CA PHE A 17 7.08 -19.12 4.95
C PHE A 17 7.52 -18.90 6.40
N THR A 18 8.39 -19.78 6.89
CA THR A 18 8.99 -19.65 8.23
C THR A 18 10.42 -19.15 8.11
N ALA A 19 10.77 -18.13 8.89
CA ALA A 19 12.11 -17.59 9.01
C ALA A 19 12.58 -17.69 10.47
N GLY A 20 13.43 -18.67 10.76
CA GLY A 20 13.82 -18.98 12.14
C GLY A 20 12.60 -19.37 12.98
N ARG A 21 12.30 -18.57 14.01
CA ARG A 21 11.13 -18.78 14.90
C ARG A 21 9.89 -17.99 14.47
N HIS A 22 9.97 -17.21 13.41
CA HIS A 22 8.89 -16.34 12.97
C HIS A 22 8.18 -16.92 11.75
N LYS A 23 6.85 -16.96 11.84
CA LYS A 23 5.99 -17.23 10.70
C LYS A 23 5.74 -15.92 9.95
N VAL A 24 6.07 -15.88 8.66
CA VAL A 24 5.90 -14.72 7.78
C VAL A 24 4.71 -14.99 6.86
N PHE A 25 3.66 -14.18 7.00
CA PHE A 25 2.42 -14.36 6.24
C PHE A 25 2.51 -13.80 4.82
N ALA A 26 1.68 -14.31 3.92
CA ALA A 26 1.51 -13.71 2.60
C ALA A 26 0.93 -12.29 2.74
N GLY A 27 1.38 -11.39 1.86
CA GLY A 27 1.08 -9.96 1.94
C GLY A 27 1.94 -9.18 2.94
N SER A 28 2.80 -9.84 3.73
CA SER A 28 3.75 -9.14 4.57
C SER A 28 4.76 -8.35 3.75
N MET A 29 5.15 -7.17 4.24
CA MET A 29 6.08 -6.25 3.60
C MET A 29 7.45 -6.33 4.26
N GLY A 30 8.48 -6.12 3.46
CA GLY A 30 9.86 -6.04 3.92
C GLY A 30 10.71 -5.10 3.09
N VAL A 31 11.93 -4.87 3.55
CA VAL A 31 12.96 -4.11 2.82
C VAL A 31 14.18 -4.98 2.57
N LEU A 32 14.74 -4.91 1.37
CA LEU A 32 15.95 -5.62 1.01
C LEU A 32 17.16 -4.96 1.70
N LEU A 33 18.03 -5.78 2.26
CA LEU A 33 19.23 -5.32 2.98
C LEU A 33 20.49 -5.37 2.10
N ASP A 34 20.40 -6.02 0.94
CA ASP A 34 21.48 -6.23 0.01
C ASP A 34 21.03 -6.11 -1.45
N ASN A 35 22.01 -5.99 -2.35
CA ASN A 35 21.78 -5.75 -3.78
C ASN A 35 21.50 -7.05 -4.55
N ASP A 36 21.93 -8.20 -4.03
CA ASP A 36 21.68 -9.53 -4.58
C ASP A 36 20.26 -10.04 -4.27
N HIS A 37 19.53 -9.30 -3.42
CA HIS A 37 18.17 -9.58 -2.98
C HIS A 37 18.07 -10.92 -2.24
N SER A 38 19.11 -11.28 -1.50
CA SER A 38 19.20 -12.55 -0.77
C SER A 38 18.79 -12.39 0.70
N ARG A 39 18.82 -11.18 1.25
CA ARG A 39 18.37 -10.89 2.61
C ARG A 39 17.43 -9.70 2.65
N GLY A 40 16.51 -9.77 3.59
CA GLY A 40 15.52 -8.72 3.81
C GLY A 40 15.12 -8.63 5.27
N ARG A 41 14.52 -7.50 5.63
CA ARG A 41 13.95 -7.26 6.95
C ARG A 41 12.44 -7.21 6.86
N ILE A 42 11.73 -8.02 7.64
CA ILE A 42 10.26 -8.04 7.65
C ILE A 42 9.73 -6.91 8.53
N LEU A 43 8.94 -6.01 7.96
CA LEU A 43 8.45 -4.81 8.67
C LEU A 43 7.22 -5.07 9.53
N ASP A 44 6.37 -6.03 9.14
CA ASP A 44 5.11 -6.33 9.84
C ASP A 44 5.28 -7.23 11.08
N LEU A 45 6.48 -7.73 11.34
CA LEU A 45 6.75 -8.59 12.48
C LEU A 45 7.38 -7.81 13.65
N PRO A 46 7.09 -8.21 14.90
CA PRO A 46 7.79 -7.69 16.08
C PRO A 46 9.31 -7.84 15.92
N ASN A 47 10.05 -6.85 16.40
CA ASN A 47 11.52 -6.77 16.32
C ASN A 47 12.12 -6.73 14.91
N ARG A 48 11.29 -6.77 13.86
CA ARG A 48 11.67 -6.65 12.45
C ARG A 48 12.86 -7.55 12.09
N PRO A 49 12.69 -8.88 12.12
CA PRO A 49 13.79 -9.83 11.93
C PRO A 49 14.39 -9.74 10.53
N GLU A 50 15.69 -10.00 10.44
CA GLU A 50 16.38 -10.26 9.17
C GLU A 50 16.13 -11.71 8.75
N VAL A 51 15.80 -11.90 7.47
CA VAL A 51 15.43 -13.19 6.90
C VAL A 51 16.11 -13.39 5.56
N THR A 52 16.39 -14.64 5.22
CA THR A 52 16.77 -15.00 3.86
C THR A 52 15.56 -14.87 2.94
N VAL A 53 15.71 -14.12 1.87
CA VAL A 53 14.66 -13.85 0.89
C VAL A 53 14.86 -14.77 -0.31
N LYS A 54 13.84 -15.58 -0.62
CA LYS A 54 13.83 -16.41 -1.83
C LYS A 54 12.99 -15.71 -2.90
N ARG A 55 13.55 -15.54 -4.10
CA ARG A 55 12.92 -14.81 -5.22
C ARG A 55 11.53 -15.33 -5.61
N ASN A 56 11.25 -16.62 -5.42
CA ASN A 56 9.95 -17.23 -5.69
C ASN A 56 8.90 -16.98 -4.59
N LEU A 57 9.31 -16.49 -3.42
CA LEU A 57 8.43 -16.20 -2.29
C LEU A 57 8.09 -14.72 -2.15
N VAL A 58 8.77 -13.84 -2.89
CA VAL A 58 8.60 -12.39 -2.77
C VAL A 58 8.51 -11.73 -4.14
N ARG A 59 7.88 -10.56 -4.18
CA ARG A 59 7.93 -9.64 -5.32
C ARG A 59 8.58 -8.34 -4.86
N VAL A 60 9.60 -7.89 -5.58
CA VAL A 60 10.18 -6.56 -5.38
C VAL A 60 9.25 -5.52 -5.95
N LEU A 61 9.02 -4.45 -5.19
CA LEU A 61 8.05 -3.41 -5.53
C LEU A 61 8.76 -2.14 -6.03
N GLY A 62 8.05 -1.37 -6.85
CA GLY A 62 8.41 0.01 -7.14
C GLY A 62 8.19 0.90 -5.91
N LYS A 63 8.82 2.09 -5.89
CA LYS A 63 8.71 3.03 -4.76
C LYS A 63 7.24 3.33 -4.44
N ARG A 64 6.46 3.74 -5.44
CA ARG A 64 5.06 4.16 -5.27
C ARG A 64 4.15 3.03 -4.84
N ASP A 65 4.24 1.86 -5.49
CA ASP A 65 3.52 0.64 -5.10
C ASP A 65 3.80 0.27 -3.66
N SER A 66 5.08 0.30 -3.26
CA SER A 66 5.47 -0.03 -1.88
C SER A 66 4.94 0.98 -0.88
N ALA A 67 4.95 2.27 -1.21
CA ALA A 67 4.44 3.31 -0.33
C ALA A 67 2.92 3.20 -0.15
N PHE A 68 2.19 2.90 -1.22
CA PHE A 68 0.74 2.69 -1.15
C PHE A 68 0.39 1.43 -0.35
N LEU A 69 1.01 0.29 -0.70
CA LEU A 69 0.74 -0.98 -0.01
C LEU A 69 1.13 -0.93 1.48
N TYR A 70 2.17 -0.19 1.84
CA TYR A 70 2.56 0.00 3.24
C TYR A 70 1.52 0.76 4.06
N GLY A 71 0.77 1.68 3.42
CA GLY A 71 -0.36 2.37 4.03
C GLY A 71 -1.52 1.43 4.40
N ILE A 72 -1.63 0.27 3.75
CA ILE A 72 -2.65 -0.73 4.06
C ILE A 72 -2.18 -1.57 5.25
N GLY A 73 -2.84 -1.48 6.40
CA GLY A 73 -2.42 -2.21 7.61
C GLY A 73 -2.62 -3.73 7.60
N VAL A 74 -3.44 -4.26 6.68
CA VAL A 74 -3.83 -5.67 6.64
C VAL A 74 -3.10 -6.40 5.50
N PRO A 75 -2.20 -7.38 5.78
CA PRO A 75 -1.44 -8.11 4.77
C PRO A 75 -2.31 -8.73 3.66
N GLN A 76 -3.42 -9.37 4.03
CA GLN A 76 -4.32 -10.00 3.06
C GLN A 76 -4.92 -8.99 2.07
N ARG A 77 -5.24 -7.77 2.52
CA ARG A 77 -5.75 -6.70 1.64
C ARG A 77 -4.68 -6.23 0.66
N ARG A 78 -3.42 -6.12 1.10
CA ARG A 78 -2.29 -5.82 0.20
C ARG A 78 -2.17 -6.86 -0.90
N LEU A 79 -2.22 -8.14 -0.55
CA LEU A 79 -2.10 -9.23 -1.50
C LEU A 79 -3.27 -9.28 -2.50
N ASN A 80 -4.49 -9.09 -2.02
CA ASN A 80 -5.68 -9.02 -2.89
C ASN A 80 -5.55 -7.87 -3.91
N LEU A 81 -5.04 -6.72 -3.48
CA LEU A 81 -4.81 -5.60 -4.38
C LEU A 81 -3.64 -5.85 -5.34
N LEU A 82 -2.55 -6.44 -4.86
CA LEU A 82 -1.40 -6.83 -5.70
C LEU A 82 -1.82 -7.79 -6.82
N ASN A 83 -2.73 -8.73 -6.52
CA ASN A 83 -3.28 -9.65 -7.50
C ASN A 83 -4.21 -8.95 -8.52
N ASN A 84 -4.78 -7.80 -8.17
CA ASN A 84 -5.50 -6.93 -9.09
C ASN A 84 -4.56 -5.84 -9.62
N GLU A 85 -3.59 -6.24 -10.45
CA GLU A 85 -2.54 -5.34 -10.94
C GLU A 85 -3.09 -4.10 -11.64
N LYS A 86 -4.19 -4.23 -12.41
CA LYS A 86 -4.83 -3.10 -13.07
C LYS A 86 -5.31 -2.05 -12.07
N LEU A 87 -5.97 -2.47 -11.00
CA LEU A 87 -6.44 -1.56 -9.96
C LEU A 87 -5.27 -0.95 -9.18
N LEU A 88 -4.27 -1.75 -8.83
CA LEU A 88 -3.08 -1.26 -8.14
C LEU A 88 -2.37 -0.19 -8.99
N GLN A 89 -2.17 -0.43 -10.28
CA GLN A 89 -1.55 0.53 -11.19
C GLN A 89 -2.40 1.77 -11.40
N ALA A 90 -3.73 1.64 -11.48
CA ALA A 90 -4.62 2.81 -11.55
C ALA A 90 -4.48 3.69 -10.29
N ILE A 91 -4.51 3.09 -9.11
CA ILE A 91 -4.36 3.79 -7.83
C ILE A 91 -2.98 4.43 -7.69
N CYS A 92 -1.92 3.66 -7.97
CA CYS A 92 -0.56 4.17 -7.90
C CYS A 92 -0.26 5.15 -9.04
N GLY A 93 -1.00 5.14 -10.14
CA GLY A 93 -0.87 6.07 -11.25
C GLY A 93 -1.62 7.39 -11.06
N MET A 94 -2.48 7.50 -10.04
CA MET A 94 -3.31 8.69 -9.84
C MET A 94 -2.49 9.97 -9.72
N GLN A 95 -3.00 11.03 -10.33
CA GLN A 95 -2.47 12.39 -10.31
C GLN A 95 -3.46 13.35 -9.65
N ILE A 96 -2.95 14.51 -9.24
CA ILE A 96 -3.81 15.61 -8.77
C ILE A 96 -4.72 16.02 -9.92
N ASN A 97 -5.99 16.29 -9.60
CA ASN A 97 -7.10 16.57 -10.51
C ASN A 97 -7.70 15.34 -11.23
N ASP A 98 -7.23 14.11 -10.96
CA ASP A 98 -7.92 12.92 -11.48
C ASP A 98 -9.30 12.78 -10.85
N VAL A 99 -10.30 12.42 -11.66
CA VAL A 99 -11.65 12.09 -11.19
C VAL A 99 -11.69 10.62 -10.79
N VAL A 100 -12.10 10.36 -9.55
CA VAL A 100 -12.13 9.01 -8.98
C VAL A 100 -13.51 8.68 -8.42
N ARG A 101 -13.90 7.41 -8.54
CA ARG A 101 -15.08 6.87 -7.87
C ARG A 101 -14.64 6.05 -6.65
N ILE A 102 -14.93 6.54 -5.47
CA ILE A 102 -14.66 5.86 -4.20
C ILE A 102 -15.84 4.94 -3.89
N ARG A 103 -15.55 3.70 -3.49
CA ARG A 103 -16.56 2.75 -2.99
C ARG A 103 -16.20 2.32 -1.57
N PHE A 104 -17.14 2.46 -0.64
CA PHE A 104 -16.94 2.10 0.77
C PHE A 104 -18.24 1.61 1.40
N GLN A 105 -18.21 0.41 2.00
CA GLN A 105 -19.34 -0.18 2.75
C GLN A 105 -20.70 -0.14 2.03
N GLY A 106 -20.72 -0.46 0.73
CA GLY A 106 -21.95 -0.44 -0.05
C GLY A 106 -22.37 0.95 -0.51
N TYR A 107 -21.53 1.97 -0.35
CA TYR A 107 -21.75 3.31 -0.90
C TYR A 107 -20.70 3.66 -1.95
N ALA A 108 -21.05 4.56 -2.85
CA ALA A 108 -20.15 5.15 -3.81
C ALA A 108 -20.24 6.68 -3.80
N SER A 109 -19.11 7.34 -3.99
CA SER A 109 -19.03 8.78 -4.20
C SER A 109 -18.03 9.07 -5.32
N VAL A 110 -18.20 10.20 -5.99
CA VAL A 110 -17.26 10.68 -7.01
C VAL A 110 -16.53 11.87 -6.41
N GLY A 111 -15.24 11.94 -6.62
CA GLY A 111 -14.41 13.03 -6.14
C GLY A 111 -13.26 13.33 -7.09
N VAL A 112 -12.54 14.39 -6.78
CA VAL A 112 -11.34 14.81 -7.49
C VAL A 112 -10.15 14.64 -6.54
N VAL A 113 -9.06 14.06 -7.02
CA VAL A 113 -7.83 13.97 -6.24
C VAL A 113 -7.29 15.37 -6.00
N ASN A 114 -7.36 15.85 -4.75
CA ASN A 114 -6.90 17.18 -4.38
C ASN A 114 -5.40 17.20 -4.07
N ALA A 115 -4.91 16.15 -3.39
CA ALA A 115 -3.52 16.08 -3.00
C ALA A 115 -3.01 14.64 -2.83
N ILE A 116 -1.70 14.48 -2.94
CA ILE A 116 -1.00 13.22 -2.75
C ILE A 116 0.21 13.46 -1.84
N TRP A 117 0.25 12.76 -0.70
CA TRP A 117 1.25 12.96 0.34
C TRP A 117 2.00 11.65 0.62
N GLU A 118 3.30 11.72 0.85
CA GLU A 118 4.08 10.60 1.40
C GLU A 118 4.31 10.85 2.90
N LEU A 119 3.57 10.13 3.75
CA LEU A 119 3.77 10.17 5.19
C LEU A 119 4.97 9.28 5.55
N SER A 120 6.09 9.88 5.92
CA SER A 120 7.25 9.13 6.42
C SER A 120 6.95 8.62 7.83
N ASP A 121 7.03 7.31 8.00
CA ASP A 121 7.20 6.72 9.33
C ASP A 121 8.71 6.74 9.59
N LYS A 122 9.22 7.84 10.17
CA LYS A 122 10.66 8.01 10.49
C LYS A 122 11.09 7.01 11.56
N SER A 123 11.17 5.73 11.19
CA SER A 123 11.84 4.72 11.98
C SER A 123 13.29 4.67 11.53
N ARG A 124 14.24 4.56 12.47
CA ARG A 124 15.69 4.38 12.17
C ARG A 124 16.00 3.14 11.32
N LEU A 125 15.00 2.31 11.03
CA LEU A 125 15.13 0.97 10.46
C LEU A 125 14.56 0.85 9.04
N SER A 126 13.82 1.84 8.52
CA SER A 126 13.30 1.84 7.15
C SER A 126 12.84 3.23 6.70
N ASP A 127 13.20 3.62 5.48
CA ASP A 127 12.74 4.85 4.82
C ASP A 127 11.38 4.69 4.09
N LEU A 128 10.61 3.65 4.44
CA LEU A 128 9.35 3.38 3.75
C LEU A 128 8.30 4.42 4.15
N THR A 129 7.79 5.15 3.16
CA THR A 129 6.72 6.13 3.33
C THR A 129 5.36 5.47 3.11
N LYS A 130 4.29 6.07 3.63
CA LYS A 130 2.91 5.70 3.33
C LYS A 130 2.35 6.70 2.33
N LEU A 131 1.86 6.23 1.19
CA LEU A 131 1.19 7.10 0.22
C LEU A 131 -0.25 7.35 0.68
N LEU A 132 -0.61 8.61 0.85
CA LEU A 132 -1.95 9.07 1.15
C LEU A 132 -2.48 9.87 -0.04
N THR A 133 -3.71 9.60 -0.44
CA THR A 133 -4.39 10.34 -1.49
C THR A 133 -5.61 11.01 -0.87
N GLU A 134 -5.62 12.33 -0.93
CA GLU A 134 -6.73 13.16 -0.51
C GLU A 134 -7.66 13.38 -1.71
N VAL A 135 -8.93 13.08 -1.51
CA VAL A 135 -9.96 13.21 -2.54
C VAL A 135 -11.03 14.17 -2.02
N GLU A 136 -11.21 15.27 -2.72
CA GLU A 136 -12.32 16.18 -2.51
C GLU A 136 -13.58 15.56 -3.12
N LEU A 137 -14.58 15.25 -2.29
CA LEU A 137 -15.82 14.66 -2.77
C LEU A 137 -16.66 15.71 -3.48
N LEU A 138 -17.13 15.40 -4.68
CA LEU A 138 -18.08 16.24 -5.39
C LEU A 138 -19.43 16.09 -4.68
N ALA A 139 -19.88 17.14 -4.01
CA ALA A 139 -21.23 17.17 -3.47
C ALA A 139 -22.22 17.02 -4.62
N PHE A 140 -23.10 16.02 -4.54
CA PHE A 140 -24.29 16.02 -5.36
C PHE A 140 -25.16 17.16 -4.85
N LEU A 141 -25.15 18.30 -5.56
CA LEU A 141 -26.22 19.29 -5.47
C LEU A 141 -27.47 18.65 -6.08
N ALA A 142 -28.07 17.72 -5.34
CA ALA A 142 -29.49 17.53 -5.44
C ALA A 142 -30.09 18.68 -4.61
N ASP A 143 -30.91 19.51 -5.22
CA ASP A 143 -31.55 20.71 -4.64
C ASP A 143 -32.43 20.45 -3.40
N CYS A 144 -32.27 19.36 -2.67
CA CYS A 144 -32.99 19.04 -1.45
C CYS A 144 -32.10 18.23 -0.48
N GLN A 145 -31.69 18.89 0.60
CA GLN A 145 -31.12 18.37 1.86
C GLN A 145 -29.59 18.21 1.99
N PRO A 146 -29.02 18.59 3.15
CA PRO A 146 -27.58 18.55 3.43
C PRO A 146 -27.14 17.15 3.90
N THR A 147 -27.52 16.10 3.19
CA THR A 147 -27.30 14.72 3.64
C THR A 147 -26.36 13.98 2.70
N CYS A 148 -25.13 13.81 3.19
CA CYS A 148 -24.13 12.79 2.82
C CYS A 148 -23.81 12.59 1.31
N PRO A 149 -22.57 12.87 0.84
CA PRO A 149 -22.18 12.71 -0.58
C PRO A 149 -22.05 11.24 -1.05
N PHE A 150 -22.62 10.29 -0.32
CA PHE A 150 -22.50 8.85 -0.53
C PHE A 150 -23.80 8.28 -1.09
N ILE A 151 -23.75 7.78 -2.32
CA ILE A 151 -24.88 7.12 -2.99
C ILE A 151 -24.83 5.62 -2.66
N PRO A 152 -25.92 4.99 -2.18
CA PRO A 152 -25.98 3.54 -2.02
C PRO A 152 -25.63 2.85 -3.35
N ILE A 153 -24.78 1.84 -3.29
CA ILE A 153 -24.58 0.91 -4.39
C ILE A 153 -25.73 -0.08 -4.26
N ASP A 154 -26.77 0.09 -5.08
CA ASP A 154 -27.84 -0.90 -5.17
C ASP A 154 -27.20 -2.28 -5.35
N ALA A 155 -27.59 -3.21 -4.47
CA ALA A 155 -27.10 -4.57 -4.43
C ALA A 155 -27.66 -5.37 -5.61
N HIS A 156 -27.26 -5.01 -6.83
CA HIS A 156 -27.56 -5.73 -8.06
C HIS A 156 -26.30 -5.88 -8.91
N ILE A 157 -25.42 -6.78 -8.47
CA ILE A 157 -24.61 -7.65 -9.33
C ILE A 157 -24.53 -9.01 -8.65
#